data_AF-A0A1C4AKS3-F1
#
_entry.id   AF-A0A1C4AKS3-F1
#
_cell.length_a   1.000
_cell.length_b   1.000
_cell.length_c   1.000
_cell.angle_alpha   90.00
_cell.angle_beta   90.00
_cell.angle_gamma   90.00
#
_symmetry.space_group_name_H-M   'P 1'
#
loop_
_entity.id
_entity.type
_entity.pdbx_description
1 polymer ?
#
loop_
_entity_poly.entity_id
_entity_poly.type
_entity_poly.pdbx_seq_one_letter_code
_entity_poly.pdbx_strand_id
1 'polypeptide(L)'
;MSDMAFCRGCGKEIHKEAVACPSCGAPQAVAGTKSRITAALLAFFFGGFGVHKFYLGKTGQGILYLLFCWTFIPSIIAFIEFIIYLCNSDQEFARKYG
;
A
#
# COMPACT_ATOMS: atom_id res chain seq x y z
N MET A 1 3.03 -1.42 -21.18
CA MET A 1 2.61 -0.02 -21.26
C MET A 1 3.66 0.76 -20.49
N SER A 2 4.50 1.52 -21.20
CA SER A 2 5.70 2.15 -20.62
C SER A 2 5.28 3.38 -19.81
N ASP A 3 5.12 3.20 -18.50
CA ASP A 3 4.70 4.27 -17.60
C ASP A 3 5.94 5.11 -17.24
N MET A 4 6.09 6.24 -17.93
CA MET A 4 7.24 7.14 -17.79
C MET A 4 6.93 8.25 -16.79
N ALA A 5 7.96 8.74 -16.11
CA ALA A 5 7.90 9.93 -15.27
C ALA A 5 9.16 10.77 -15.44
N PHE A 6 9.10 12.03 -15.00
CA PHE A 6 10.25 12.92 -15.00
C PHE A 6 11.02 12.79 -13.69
N CYS A 7 12.35 12.74 -13.79
CA CYS A 7 13.25 12.76 -12.65
C CYS A 7 13.08 14.05 -11.84
N ARG A 8 12.89 13.94 -10.52
CA ARG A 8 12.71 15.09 -9.61
C ARG A 8 13.97 15.94 -9.42
N GLY A 9 15.14 15.44 -9.81
CA GLY A 9 16.42 16.13 -9.67
C GLY A 9 16.88 16.85 -10.94
N CYS A 10 16.80 16.20 -12.10
CA CYS A 10 17.34 16.70 -13.36
C CYS A 10 16.31 16.88 -14.49
N GLY A 11 15.06 16.47 -14.30
CA GLY A 11 13.99 16.65 -15.28
C GLY A 11 14.03 15.73 -16.51
N LYS A 12 14.92 14.74 -16.57
CA LYS A 12 14.91 13.74 -17.66
C LYS A 12 13.81 12.70 -17.47
N GLU A 13 13.31 12.17 -18.58
CA GLU A 13 12.37 11.05 -18.60
C GLU A 13 13.05 9.77 -18.10
N ILE A 14 12.38 9.10 -17.18
CA ILE A 14 12.79 7.85 -16.56
C ILE A 14 11.58 6.93 -16.42
N HIS A 15 11.82 5.63 -16.25
CA HIS A 15 10.75 4.70 -15.90
C HIS A 15 10.18 5.04 -14.52
N LYS A 16 8.85 4.95 -14.32
CA LYS A 16 8.26 5.24 -12.99
C LYS A 16 8.79 4.37 -11.85
N GLU A 17 9.30 3.19 -12.18
CA GLU A 17 9.83 2.22 -11.22
C GLU A 17 11.34 2.35 -11.00
N ALA A 18 12.01 3.31 -11.66
CA ALA A 18 13.44 3.50 -11.48
C ALA A 18 13.74 3.96 -10.05
N VAL A 19 14.50 3.17 -9.28
CA VAL A 19 14.88 3.51 -7.89
C VAL A 19 15.79 4.76 -7.85
N ALA A 20 16.63 4.93 -8.86
CA ALA A 20 17.51 6.09 -9.04
C ALA A 20 17.54 6.51 -10.51
N CYS A 21 17.72 7.81 -10.76
CA CYS A 21 17.87 8.32 -12.12
C CYS A 21 19.25 7.90 -12.69
N PRO A 22 19.33 7.20 -13.84
CA PRO A 22 20.60 6.79 -14.43
C PRO A 22 21.46 7.96 -14.92
N SER A 23 20.88 9.15 -15.13
CA SER A 23 21.62 10.31 -15.63
C SER A 23 22.19 11.21 -14.54
N CYS A 24 21.59 11.28 -13.35
CA CYS A 24 22.03 12.20 -12.29
C CYS A 24 22.16 11.56 -10.90
N GLY A 25 21.78 10.29 -10.73
CA GLY A 25 21.90 9.56 -9.47
C GLY A 25 20.88 9.93 -8.38
N ALA A 26 19.99 10.89 -8.63
CA ALA A 26 18.98 11.27 -7.63
C ALA A 26 18.06 10.08 -7.32
N PRO A 27 17.83 9.73 -6.04
CA PRO A 27 16.88 8.68 -5.67
C PRO A 27 15.46 9.12 -6.04
N GLN A 28 14.72 8.24 -6.69
CA GLN A 28 13.34 8.49 -7.12
C GLN A 28 12.33 7.66 -6.32
N ALA A 29 12.81 6.90 -5.32
CA ALA A 29 11.98 6.14 -4.41
C ALA A 29 10.89 7.04 -3.81
N VAL A 30 9.64 6.66 -4.06
CA VAL A 30 8.49 7.34 -3.48
C VAL A 30 8.42 6.91 -2.02
N ALA A 31 8.73 7.81 -1.09
CA ALA A 31 8.43 7.59 0.30
C ALA A 31 6.91 7.44 0.46
N GLY A 32 6.46 6.22 0.78
CA GLY A 32 5.04 5.97 1.04
C GLY A 32 4.60 6.79 2.24
N THR A 33 3.51 7.54 2.07
CA THR A 33 2.94 8.35 3.16
C THR A 33 2.31 7.50 4.27
N LYS A 34 2.02 6.24 3.97
CA LYS A 34 1.30 5.30 4.83
C LYS A 34 2.23 4.22 5.36
N SER A 35 2.11 3.92 6.65
CA SER A 35 2.96 2.93 7.33
C SER A 35 2.39 1.52 7.19
N ARG A 36 3.21 0.55 6.73
CA ARG A 36 2.78 -0.85 6.62
C ARG A 36 2.35 -1.43 7.96
N ILE A 37 3.08 -1.08 9.02
CA ILE A 37 2.85 -1.60 10.38
C ILE A 37 1.49 -1.13 10.89
N THR A 38 1.13 0.13 10.66
CA THR A 38 -0.18 0.66 11.01
C THR A 38 -1.29 -0.08 10.27
N ALA A 39 -1.13 -0.36 8.96
CA ALA A 39 -2.10 -1.15 8.20
C ALA A 39 -2.22 -2.60 8.73
N ALA A 40 -1.12 -3.22 9.14
CA ALA A 40 -1.11 -4.55 9.74
C ALA A 40 -1.84 -4.56 11.10
N LEU A 41 -1.52 -3.62 12.00
CA LEU A 41 -2.18 -3.51 13.30
C LEU A 41 -3.69 -3.26 13.14
N LEU A 42 -4.08 -2.39 12.21
CA LEU A 42 -5.48 -2.15 11.88
C LEU A 42 -6.17 -3.42 11.36
N ALA A 43 -5.48 -4.22 10.54
CA ALA A 43 -6.02 -5.48 10.02
C ALA A 43 -6.17 -6.54 11.12
N PHE A 44 -5.29 -6.56 12.12
CA PHE A 44 -5.37 -7.52 13.23
C PHE A 44 -6.47 -7.15 14.24
N PHE A 45 -6.52 -5.90 14.72
CA PHE A 45 -7.46 -5.48 15.75
C PHE A 45 -8.86 -5.13 15.19
N PHE A 46 -8.91 -4.52 14.01
CA PHE A 46 -10.14 -4.02 13.39
C PHE A 46 -10.44 -4.69 12.04
N GLY A 47 -9.83 -5.85 11.78
CA GLY A 47 -9.95 -6.59 10.54
C GLY A 47 -11.38 -7.00 10.18
N GLY A 48 -12.14 -7.46 11.18
CA GLY A 48 -13.55 -7.81 11.00
C GLY A 48 -14.44 -6.64 10.58
N PHE A 49 -14.05 -5.40 10.91
CA PHE A 49 -14.72 -4.19 10.48
C PHE A 49 -14.14 -3.61 9.18
N GLY A 50 -12.98 -4.08 8.72
CA GLY A 50 -12.33 -3.61 7.49
C GLY A 50 -11.68 -2.24 7.59
N VAL A 51 -11.35 -1.74 8.80
CA VAL A 51 -10.78 -0.38 8.99
C VAL A 51 -9.46 -0.20 8.26
N HIS A 52 -8.65 -1.26 8.15
CA HIS A 52 -7.40 -1.25 7.38
C HIS A 52 -7.62 -0.91 5.89
N LYS A 53 -8.76 -1.26 5.29
CA LYS A 53 -9.08 -0.89 3.90
C LYS A 53 -9.35 0.60 3.74
N PHE A 54 -9.98 1.22 4.73
CA PHE A 54 -10.18 2.68 4.75
C PHE A 54 -8.84 3.42 4.89
N TYR A 55 -7.93 2.91 5.73
CA TYR A 55 -6.58 3.47 5.84
C TYR A 55 -5.81 3.43 4.51
N LEU A 56 -5.98 2.35 3.74
CA LEU A 56 -5.36 2.18 2.42
C LEU A 56 -6.06 2.97 1.30
N GLY A 57 -7.09 3.79 1.61
CA GLY A 57 -7.86 4.56 0.62
C GLY A 57 -8.84 3.72 -0.21
N LYS A 58 -9.05 2.44 0.14
CA LYS A 58 -9.98 1.52 -0.56
C LYS A 58 -11.35 1.51 0.11
N THR A 59 -12.00 2.67 0.17
CA THR A 59 -13.28 2.89 0.86
C THR A 59 -14.37 1.90 0.44
N GLY A 60 -14.48 1.58 -0.85
CA GLY A 60 -15.46 0.59 -1.34
C GLY A 60 -15.26 -0.81 -0.76
N GLN A 61 -14.02 -1.27 -0.63
CA GLN A 61 -13.71 -2.56 0.02
C GLN A 61 -13.97 -2.50 1.53
N GLY A 62 -13.70 -1.37 2.17
CA GLY A 62 -14.00 -1.16 3.58
C GLY A 62 -15.51 -1.23 3.89
N ILE A 63 -16.35 -0.60 3.07
CA ILE A 63 -17.81 -0.67 3.21
C ILE A 63 -18.30 -2.10 3.03
N LEU A 64 -17.76 -2.84 2.06
CA LEU A 64 -18.08 -4.25 1.87
C LEU A 64 -17.77 -5.08 3.13
N TYR A 65 -16.62 -4.85 3.75
CA TYR A 65 -16.25 -5.54 5.00
C TYR A 65 -17.20 -5.19 6.15
N LEU A 66 -17.62 -3.93 6.27
CA LEU A 66 -18.61 -3.51 7.27
C LEU A 66 -19.96 -4.19 7.08
N LEU A 67 -20.44 -4.32 5.84
CA LEU A 67 -21.72 -4.98 5.54
C LEU A 67 -21.66 -6.49 5.83
N PHE A 68 -20.52 -7.12 5.58
CA PHE A 68 -20.32 -8.55 5.81
C PHE A 68 -19.77 -8.87 7.22
N CYS A 69 -19.60 -7.90 8.11
CA CYS A 69 -18.92 -8.08 9.40
C CYS A 69 -19.59 -9.16 10.28
N TRP A 70 -20.91 -9.34 10.18
CA TRP A 70 -21.67 -10.36 10.90
C TRP A 70 -21.40 -11.81 10.44
N THR A 71 -20.73 -12.02 9.29
CA THR A 71 -20.49 -13.35 8.73
C THR A 71 -19.18 -13.97 9.24
N PHE A 72 -18.38 -13.23 10.03
CA PHE A 72 -17.01 -13.59 10.42
C PHE A 72 -16.01 -13.81 9.25
N ILE A 73 -16.47 -13.91 8.00
CA ILE A 73 -15.64 -14.03 6.80
C ILE A 73 -14.62 -12.87 6.70
N PRO A 74 -15.00 -11.60 6.93
CA PRO A 74 -14.05 -10.48 6.86
C PRO A 74 -12.90 -10.60 7.86
N SER A 75 -13.13 -11.18 9.04
CA SER A 75 -12.08 -11.40 10.04
C SER A 75 -11.02 -12.40 9.56
N ILE A 76 -11.43 -13.48 8.89
CA ILE A 76 -10.48 -14.46 8.35
C ILE A 76 -9.64 -13.83 7.23
N ILE A 77 -10.28 -13.09 6.31
CA ILE A 77 -9.56 -12.44 5.22
C ILE A 77 -8.61 -11.37 5.76
N ALA A 78 -9.05 -10.57 6.74
CA ALA A 78 -8.20 -9.57 7.36
C ALA A 78 -7.01 -10.17 8.09
N PHE A 79 -7.14 -11.37 8.69
CA PHE A 79 -6.02 -12.09 9.28
C PHE A 79 -5.00 -12.52 8.22
N ILE A 80 -5.45 -13.00 7.05
CA ILE A 80 -4.56 -13.30 5.92
C ILE A 80 -3.86 -12.02 5.44
N GLU A 81 -4.60 -10.92 5.30
CA GLU A 81 -4.03 -9.63 4.90
C GLU A 81 -3.02 -9.09 5.92
N PHE A 82 -3.26 -9.30 7.21
CA PHE A 82 -2.32 -8.98 8.28
C PHE A 82 -0.97 -9.68 8.07
N ILE A 83 -0.98 -10.99 7.81
CA ILE A 83 0.25 -11.75 7.51
C ILE A 83 0.92 -11.23 6.24
N ILE A 84 0.14 -10.95 5.19
CA ILE A 84 0.67 -10.38 3.94
C ILE A 84 1.32 -9.01 4.18
N TYR A 85 0.76 -8.16 5.02
CA TYR A 85 1.32 -6.83 5.32
C TYR A 85 2.60 -6.92 6.17
N LEU A 86 2.69 -7.91 7.07
CA LEU A 86 3.91 -8.17 7.83
C LEU A 86 5.03 -8.74 6.94
N CYS A 87 4.70 -9.62 6.00
CA CYS A 87 5.68 -10.25 5.12
C CYS A 87 6.12 -9.36 3.93
N ASN A 88 5.35 -8.33 3.58
CA ASN A 88 5.74 -7.39 2.53
C ASN A 88 6.78 -6.37 3.00
N SER A 89 7.66 -5.96 2.09
CA SER A 89 8.63 -4.90 2.35
C SER A 89 7.96 -3.51 2.37
N ASP A 90 8.56 -2.56 3.10
CA ASP A 90 8.08 -1.16 3.15
C ASP A 90 8.05 -0.53 1.74
N GLN A 91 9.00 -0.87 0.88
CA GLN A 91 9.05 -0.39 -0.50
C GLN A 91 7.88 -0.91 -1.33
N GLU A 92 7.57 -2.20 -1.23
CA GLU A 92 6.47 -2.81 -1.99
C GLU A 92 5.10 -2.29 -1.49
N PHE A 93 4.99 -2.07 -0.18
CA PHE A 93 3.80 -1.46 0.42
C PHE A 93 3.63 -0.01 -0.04
N ALA A 94 4.69 0.80 0.01
CA ALA A 94 4.69 2.17 -0.51
C ALA A 94 4.41 2.22 -2.03
N ARG A 95 4.87 1.24 -2.80
CA ARG A 95 4.55 1.15 -4.23
C ARG A 95 3.07 0.90 -4.48
N LYS A 96 2.44 0.03 -3.68
CA LYS A 96 1.05 -0.39 -3.87
C LYS A 96 0.03 0.55 -3.24
N TYR A 97 0.41 1.26 -2.18
CA TYR A 97 -0.49 2.06 -1.34
C TYR A 97 0.03 3.46 -1.01
N GLY A 98 1.19 3.86 -1.52
CA GLY A 98 1.86 5.15 -1.28
C GLY A 98 1.00 6.36 -1.60
#